data_AF-A0A3D3NR95-F1
#
_entry.id   AF-A0A3D3NR95-F1
#
_cell.length_a   1.000
_cell.length_b   1.000
_cell.length_c   1.000
_cell.angle_alpha   90.00
_cell.angle_beta   90.00
_cell.angle_gamma   90.00
#
_symmetry.space_group_name_H-M   'P 1'
#
loop_
_entity.id
_entity.type
_entity.pdbx_description
1 polymer ?
#
loop_
_entity_poly.entity_id
_entity_poly.type
_entity_poly.pdbx_seq_one_letter_code
_entity_poly.pdbx_strand_id
1 'polypeptide(L)' 'ATTACDVWSLGVMLYELLAGQPPFHGDNLATVLRQLNEEEPALLPRAVPCDLAVITRKALQKTPAQRYASAGALAADLR' A
#
# COMPACT_ATOMS: atom_id res chain seq x y z
N ALA A 1 1.87 14.38 10.71
CA ALA A 1 1.19 13.30 9.96
C ALA A 1 0.03 13.89 9.19
N THR A 2 -0.29 13.35 8.02
CA THR A 2 -1.48 13.74 7.23
C THR A 2 -2.35 12.52 7.03
N THR A 3 -3.66 12.70 6.85
CA THR A 3 -4.61 11.61 6.60
C THR A 3 -4.17 10.70 5.45
N ALA A 4 -3.61 11.29 4.38
CA ALA A 4 -3.13 10.51 3.24
C ALA A 4 -1.84 9.72 3.54
N CYS A 5 -1.02 10.17 4.49
CA CYS A 5 0.11 9.40 5.00
C CYS A 5 -0.38 8.21 5.83
N ASP A 6 -1.38 8.41 6.69
CA ASP A 6 -1.96 7.34 7.50
C ASP A 6 -2.61 6.25 6.63
N VAL A 7 -3.38 6.66 5.59
CA VAL A 7 -3.96 5.73 4.60
C VAL A 7 -2.88 4.92 3.86
N TRP A 8 -1.75 5.57 3.54
CA TRP A 8 -0.64 4.88 2.87
C TRP A 8 0.01 3.86 3.80
N SER A 9 0.27 4.22 5.06
CA SER A 9 0.82 3.29 6.06
C SER A 9 -0.12 2.11 6.34
N LEU A 10 -1.43 2.32 6.37
CA LEU A 10 -2.41 1.23 6.42
C LEU A 10 -2.33 0.32 5.18
N GLY A 11 -2.17 0.91 3.99
CA GLY A 11 -1.96 0.15 2.75
C GLY A 11 -0.69 -0.70 2.76
N VAL A 12 0.41 -0.17 3.34
CA VAL A 12 1.66 -0.92 3.52
C VAL A 12 1.46 -2.11 4.44
N MET A 13 0.81 -1.90 5.60
CA MET A 13 0.50 -3.00 6.52
C MET A 13 -0.42 -4.04 5.90
N LEU A 14 -1.45 -3.61 5.16
CA LEU A 14 -2.33 -4.54 4.45
C LEU A 14 -1.57 -5.36 3.41
N TYR A 15 -0.70 -4.73 2.62
CA TYR A 15 0.17 -5.43 1.68
C TYR A 15 1.02 -6.48 2.40
N GLU A 16 1.67 -6.10 3.50
CA GLU A 16 2.55 -6.99 4.27
C GLU A 16 1.80 -8.19 4.85
N LEU A 17 0.58 -7.99 5.36
CA LEU A 17 -0.27 -9.08 5.83
C LEU A 17 -0.67 -10.06 4.72
N LEU A 18 -0.84 -9.56 3.49
CA LEU A 18 -1.24 -10.37 2.33
C LEU A 18 -0.04 -11.05 1.64
N ALA A 19 1.11 -10.39 1.61
CA ALA A 19 2.32 -10.83 0.91
C ALA A 19 3.32 -11.57 1.81
N GLY A 20 3.22 -11.38 3.13
CA GLY A 20 4.19 -11.86 4.13
C GLY A 20 5.47 -11.03 4.20
N GLN A 21 5.56 -9.92 3.45
CA GLN A 21 6.73 -9.02 3.40
C GLN A 21 6.29 -7.61 2.97
N PRO A 22 7.04 -6.56 3.35
CA PRO A 22 6.72 -5.19 2.95
C PRO A 22 6.80 -4.98 1.43
N PRO A 23 6.02 -4.02 0.88
CA PRO A 23 5.98 -3.74 -0.55
C PRO A 23 7.29 -3.19 -1.11
N PHE A 24 8.07 -2.51 -0.27
CA PHE A 24 9.38 -1.95 -0.61
C PHE A 24 10.38 -2.34 0.48
N HIS A 25 11.53 -2.89 0.09
CA HIS A 25 12.58 -3.33 0.99
C HIS A 25 13.94 -3.32 0.30
N GLY A 26 15.00 -3.16 1.08
CA GLY A 26 16.37 -3.19 0.58
C GLY A 26 17.38 -2.98 1.69
N ASP A 27 18.66 -3.13 1.35
CA ASP A 27 19.75 -3.19 2.33
C ASP A 27 20.05 -1.85 3.02
N ASN A 28 19.50 -0.74 2.50
CA ASN A 28 19.69 0.58 3.07
C ASN A 28 18.51 1.51 2.75
N LEU A 29 18.44 2.62 3.50
CA LEU A 29 17.37 3.61 3.37
C LEU A 29 17.30 4.26 1.97
N ALA A 30 18.43 4.52 1.33
CA ALA A 30 18.43 5.14 0.00
C ALA A 30 17.77 4.23 -1.05
N THR A 31 18.02 2.93 -0.98
CA THR A 31 17.37 1.92 -1.83
C THR A 31 15.85 1.92 -1.62
N VAL A 32 15.39 1.90 -0.36
CA VAL A 32 13.95 1.89 -0.04
C VAL A 32 13.27 3.18 -0.50
N LEU A 33 13.91 4.35 -0.31
CA LEU A 33 13.38 5.63 -0.77
C LEU A 33 13.29 5.71 -2.29
N ARG A 34 14.26 5.15 -3.02
CA ARG A 34 14.22 5.05 -4.48
C ARG A 34 13.03 4.19 -4.94
N GLN A 35 12.89 2.99 -4.39
CA GLN A 35 11.76 2.10 -4.69
C GLN A 35 10.41 2.76 -4.38
N LEU A 36 10.31 3.43 -3.22
CA LEU A 36 9.10 4.12 -2.81
C LEU A 36 8.70 5.24 -3.78
N ASN A 37 9.64 5.88 -4.46
CA ASN A 37 9.36 6.94 -5.42
C ASN A 37 9.18 6.45 -6.86
N GLU A 38 9.93 5.42 -7.27
CA GLU A 38 10.09 5.06 -8.68
C GLU A 38 9.43 3.73 -9.06
N GLU A 39 9.26 2.82 -8.09
CA GLU A 39 8.83 1.45 -8.36
C GLU A 39 7.41 1.20 -7.86
N GLU A 40 6.69 0.33 -8.54
CA GLU A 40 5.41 -0.18 -8.05
C GLU A 40 5.63 -1.40 -7.13
N PRO A 41 4.78 -1.62 -6.11
CA PRO A 41 4.84 -2.84 -5.31
C PRO A 41 4.77 -4.08 -6.20
N ALA A 42 5.46 -5.16 -5.79
CA ALA A 42 5.32 -6.44 -6.46
C ALA A 42 3.86 -6.93 -6.44
N LEU A 43 3.50 -7.78 -7.40
CA LEU A 43 2.15 -8.33 -7.46
C LEU A 43 1.90 -9.24 -6.25
N LEU A 44 0.73 -9.08 -5.65
CA LEU A 44 0.28 -9.95 -4.56
C LEU A 44 0.09 -11.40 -5.05
N PRO A 45 0.22 -12.39 -4.15
CA PRO A 45 0.00 -13.80 -4.49
C PRO A 45 -1.36 -14.03 -5.14
N ARG A 46 -1.46 -14.94 -6.11
CA ARG A 46 -2.72 -15.28 -6.81
C ARG A 46 -3.84 -15.77 -5.88
N ALA A 47 -3.48 -16.26 -4.69
CA ALA A 47 -4.44 -16.68 -3.68
C ALA A 47 -5.18 -15.50 -3.02
N VAL A 48 -4.64 -14.28 -3.13
CA VAL A 48 -5.29 -13.06 -2.62
C VAL A 48 -6.48 -12.71 -3.53
N PRO A 49 -7.69 -12.54 -2.97
CA PRO A 49 -8.85 -12.06 -3.72
C PRO A 49 -8.55 -10.77 -4.49
N CYS A 50 -9.04 -10.67 -5.73
CA CYS A 50 -8.78 -9.52 -6.59
C CYS A 50 -9.16 -8.18 -5.95
N ASP A 51 -10.26 -8.15 -5.20
CA ASP A 51 -10.74 -6.93 -4.53
C ASP A 51 -9.75 -6.43 -3.49
N LEU A 52 -9.17 -7.33 -2.68
CA LEU A 52 -8.12 -6.95 -1.71
C LEU A 52 -6.88 -6.42 -2.40
N ALA A 53 -6.50 -6.98 -3.56
CA ALA A 53 -5.37 -6.48 -4.34
C ALA A 53 -5.66 -5.07 -4.90
N VAL A 54 -6.88 -4.81 -5.35
CA VAL A 54 -7.32 -3.49 -5.83
C VAL A 54 -7.32 -2.47 -4.70
N ILE A 55 -7.88 -2.80 -3.53
CA ILE A 55 -7.92 -1.94 -2.36
C ILE A 55 -6.50 -1.58 -1.91
N THR A 56 -5.62 -2.58 -1.82
CA THR A 56 -4.22 -2.41 -1.44
C THR A 56 -3.50 -1.46 -2.41
N ARG A 57 -3.66 -1.69 -3.73
CA ARG A 57 -3.05 -0.85 -4.76
C ARG A 57 -3.58 0.59 -4.74
N LYS A 58 -4.85 0.80 -4.41
CA LYS A 58 -5.44 2.14 -4.26
C LYS A 58 -4.88 2.88 -3.04
N ALA A 59 -4.71 2.19 -1.92
CA ALA A 59 -4.08 2.78 -0.73
C ALA A 59 -2.61 3.17 -0.97
N LEU A 60 -1.90 2.40 -1.80
CA LEU A 60 -0.47 2.60 -2.12
C LEU A 60 -0.18 3.54 -3.31
N GLN A 61 -1.19 4.23 -3.87
CA GLN A 61 -0.97 5.18 -4.96
C GLN A 61 0.09 6.24 -4.60
N LYS A 62 1.00 6.55 -5.53
CA LYS A 62 2.07 7.54 -5.31
C LYS A 62 1.48 8.93 -5.05
N THR A 63 0.51 9.33 -5.87
CA THR A 63 -0.21 10.60 -5.69
C THR A 63 -1.20 10.52 -4.53
N PRO A 64 -1.05 11.32 -3.45
CA PRO A 64 -1.92 11.25 -2.28
C PRO A 64 -3.42 11.42 -2.58
N ALA A 65 -3.76 12.25 -3.55
CA ALA A 65 -5.15 12.51 -3.97
C ALA A 65 -5.82 11.30 -4.66
N GLN A 66 -5.05 10.30 -5.10
CA GLN A 66 -5.57 9.08 -5.72
C GLN A 66 -5.82 7.95 -4.69
N ARG A 67 -5.47 8.19 -3.42
CA ARG A 67 -5.71 7.26 -2.31
C ARG A 67 -7.13 7.42 -1.77
N TYR A 68 -7.45 6.67 -0.71
CA TYR A 68 -8.67 6.89 0.05
C TYR A 68 -8.63 8.24 0.78
N ALA A 69 -9.77 8.93 0.83
CA ALA A 69 -9.90 10.21 1.52
C ALA A 69 -9.72 10.10 3.04
N SER A 70 -9.92 8.92 3.62
CA SER A 70 -9.74 8.64 5.05
C SER A 70 -9.51 7.16 5.32
N ALA A 71 -8.98 6.84 6.50
CA ALA A 71 -8.90 5.47 6.99
C ALA A 71 -10.27 4.78 7.07
N GLY A 72 -11.33 5.54 7.41
CA GLY A 72 -12.70 5.03 7.42
C GLY A 72 -13.21 4.62 6.04
N ALA A 73 -12.85 5.38 4.99
CA ALA A 73 -13.20 5.03 3.62
C ALA A 73 -12.48 3.76 3.14
N LEU A 74 -11.22 3.57 3.54
CA LEU A 74 -10.49 2.32 3.29
C LEU A 74 -11.16 1.16 4.03
N ALA A 75 -11.46 1.32 5.32
CA ALA A 75 -12.08 0.27 6.13
C ALA A 75 -13.49 -0.11 5.64
N ALA A 76 -14.24 0.83 5.06
CA ALA A 76 -15.54 0.54 4.46
C ALA A 76 -15.44 -0.37 3.22
N ASP A 77 -14.35 -0.25 2.45
CA ASP A 77 -14.09 -1.07 1.25
C ASP A 77 -13.65 -2.50 1.61
N LEU A 78 -13.20 -2.72 2.85
CA LEU A 78 -12.75 -4.03 3.35
C LEU A 78 -13.88 -4.89 3.95
N ARG A 79 -15.11 -4.37 4.03
CA ARG A 79 -16.27 -5.07 4.60
C ARG A 79 -17.03 -5.84 3.54
#